data_AF-A0A0F5IIX2-F1
#
_entry.id   AF-A0A0F5IIX2-F1
#
_cell.length_a   1.000
_cell.length_b   1.000
_cell.length_c   1.000
_cell.angle_alpha   90.00
_cell.angle_beta   90.00
_cell.angle_gamma   90.00
#
_symmetry.space_group_name_H-M   'P 1'
#
loop_
_entity.id
_entity.type
_entity.pdbx_description
1 polymer ?
#
loop_
_entity_poly.entity_id
_entity_poly.type
_entity_poly.pdbx_seq_one_letter_code
_entity_poly.pdbx_strand_id
1 'polypeptide(L)'
;MDKINDRDREFALEFSRFVNDGMCSAHRTGAELANDHRYLVNEKFKVVMGFIEQLAKDFKQGHYDPRDEWACKWASEMIESLEEKELYYVSQD
;
A
#
# COMPACT_ATOMS: atom_id res chain seq x y z
N MET A 1 0.83 -9.14 -18.48
CA MET A 1 1.35 -8.37 -17.33
C MET A 1 1.40 -6.95 -17.82
N ASP A 2 0.37 -6.18 -17.51
CA ASP A 2 0.28 -4.82 -18.00
C ASP A 2 1.43 -4.01 -17.41
N LYS A 3 2.12 -3.31 -18.30
CA LYS A 3 3.30 -2.53 -17.95
C LYS A 3 2.83 -1.35 -17.10
N ILE A 4 3.29 -1.26 -15.86
CA ILE A 4 3.08 -0.08 -15.00
C ILE A 4 3.39 1.19 -15.81
N ASN A 5 2.48 2.17 -15.76
CA ASN A 5 2.67 3.40 -16.52
C ASN A 5 3.84 4.22 -15.93
N ASP A 6 4.43 5.09 -16.74
CA ASP A 6 5.64 5.83 -16.33
C ASP A 6 5.39 6.80 -15.16
N ARG A 7 4.17 7.33 -15.02
CA ARG A 7 3.79 8.23 -13.91
C ARG A 7 3.66 7.49 -12.57
N ASP A 8 3.08 6.29 -12.59
CA ASP A 8 2.96 5.45 -11.39
C ASP A 8 4.36 5.03 -10.92
N ARG A 9 5.25 4.69 -11.86
CA ARG A 9 6.66 4.42 -11.55
C ARG A 9 7.37 5.65 -10.99
N GLU A 10 7.17 6.83 -11.57
CA GLU A 10 7.74 8.08 -11.07
C GLU A 10 7.28 8.35 -9.63
N PHE A 11 5.99 8.22 -9.35
CA PHE A 11 5.47 8.39 -8.00
C PHE A 11 6.03 7.36 -7.01
N ALA A 12 6.14 6.08 -7.40
CA ALA A 12 6.74 5.05 -6.54
C ALA A 12 8.19 5.38 -6.16
N LEU A 13 8.95 5.98 -7.09
CA LEU A 13 10.31 6.46 -6.83
C LEU A 13 10.33 7.65 -5.88
N GLU A 14 9.43 8.62 -6.06
CA GLU A 14 9.30 9.77 -5.15
C GLU A 14 8.88 9.32 -3.75
N PHE A 15 7.94 8.38 -3.64
CA PHE A 15 7.54 7.80 -2.35
C PHE A 15 8.71 7.08 -1.67
N SER A 16 9.53 6.33 -2.43
CA SER A 16 10.72 5.66 -1.91
C SER A 16 11.74 6.66 -1.35
N ARG A 17 12.00 7.77 -2.06
CA ARG A 17 12.88 8.85 -1.59
C ARG A 17 12.33 9.50 -0.33
N PHE A 18 11.02 9.75 -0.30
CA PHE A 18 10.35 10.32 0.84
C PHE A 18 10.49 9.42 2.08
N VAL A 19 10.19 8.13 2.00
CA VAL A 19 10.27 7.25 3.18
C VAL A 19 11.70 6.95 3.64
N ASN A 20 12.69 7.00 2.73
CA ASN A 20 14.09 6.75 3.07
C ASN A 20 14.74 7.93 3.80
N ASP A 21 14.61 9.15 3.27
CA ASP A 21 15.35 10.31 3.79
C ASP A 21 14.48 11.56 4.03
N GLY A 22 13.31 11.65 3.39
CA GLY A 22 12.46 12.85 3.42
C GLY A 22 11.44 12.91 4.57
N MET A 23 11.10 11.77 5.16
CA MET A 23 10.01 11.64 6.11
C MET A 23 10.48 11.91 7.55
N CYS A 24 9.97 12.99 8.15
CA CYS A 24 10.25 13.30 9.56
C CYS A 24 9.45 12.45 10.56
N SER A 25 8.22 12.06 10.21
CA SER A 25 7.34 11.27 11.11
C SER A 25 6.18 10.66 10.34
N ALA A 26 6.13 9.33 10.26
CA ALA A 26 5.02 8.59 9.65
C ALA A 26 3.64 8.98 10.22
N HIS A 27 3.53 9.16 11.54
CA HIS A 27 2.25 9.50 12.19
C HIS A 27 1.71 10.86 11.73
N ARG A 28 2.52 11.93 11.83
CA ARG A 28 2.16 13.28 11.36
C ARG A 28 1.88 13.32 9.85
N THR A 29 2.69 12.64 9.05
CA THR A 29 2.45 12.53 7.60
C THR A 29 1.10 11.88 7.32
N GLY A 30 0.77 10.78 8.00
CA GLY A 30 -0.54 10.14 7.87
C GLY A 30 -1.72 11.05 8.22
N ALA A 31 -1.59 11.84 9.30
CA ALA A 31 -2.60 12.83 9.67
C ALA A 31 -2.79 13.90 8.58
N GLU A 32 -1.69 14.39 7.99
CA GLU A 32 -1.76 15.37 6.91
C GLU A 32 -2.36 14.79 5.62
N LEU A 33 -2.03 13.53 5.29
CA LEU A 33 -2.63 12.84 4.13
C LEU A 33 -4.16 12.77 4.22
N ALA A 34 -4.69 12.64 5.44
CA ALA A 34 -6.13 12.60 5.74
C ALA A 34 -6.80 13.99 5.82
N ASN A 35 -6.02 15.08 5.86
CA ASN A 35 -6.52 16.45 5.95
C ASN A 35 -6.90 17.07 4.57
N ASP A 36 -6.80 16.29 3.51
CA ASP A 36 -7.11 16.71 2.14
C ASP A 36 -8.62 16.66 1.85
N HIS A 37 -9.04 17.13 0.68
CA HIS A 37 -10.43 16.99 0.23
C HIS A 37 -10.81 15.51 0.15
N ARG A 38 -12.02 15.16 0.61
CA ARG A 38 -12.50 13.76 0.78
C ARG A 38 -12.29 12.87 -0.44
N TYR A 39 -12.46 13.42 -1.64
CA TYR A 39 -12.19 12.70 -2.89
C TYR A 39 -10.72 12.25 -2.98
N LEU A 40 -9.77 13.16 -2.73
CA LEU A 40 -8.33 12.87 -2.79
C LEU A 40 -7.91 11.91 -1.67
N VAL A 41 -8.53 12.00 -0.49
CA VAL A 41 -8.32 11.02 0.59
C VAL A 41 -8.69 9.60 0.14
N ASN A 42 -9.83 9.43 -0.55
CA ASN A 42 -10.23 8.13 -1.10
C ASN A 42 -9.26 7.62 -2.17
N GLU A 43 -8.80 8.47 -3.09
CA GLU A 43 -7.84 8.06 -4.11
C GLU A 43 -6.49 7.64 -3.50
N LYS A 44 -6.00 8.35 -2.48
CA LYS A 44 -4.80 7.94 -1.72
C LYS A 44 -5.00 6.58 -1.06
N PHE A 45 -6.19 6.35 -0.49
CA PHE A 45 -6.50 5.07 0.17
C PHE A 45 -6.49 3.90 -0.84
N LYS A 46 -6.96 4.08 -2.07
CA LYS A 46 -6.86 3.06 -3.12
C LYS A 46 -5.40 2.69 -3.43
N VAL A 47 -4.50 3.67 -3.50
CA VAL A 47 -3.06 3.42 -3.70
C VAL A 47 -2.49 2.61 -2.53
N VAL A 48 -2.86 2.95 -1.30
CA VAL A 48 -2.47 2.18 -0.10
C VAL A 48 -3.01 0.75 -0.16
N MET A 49 -4.26 0.56 -0.56
CA MET A 49 -4.84 -0.78 -0.70
C MET A 49 -4.14 -1.62 -1.77
N GLY A 50 -3.83 -1.05 -2.94
CA GLY A 50 -3.04 -1.76 -3.96
C GLY A 50 -1.65 -2.18 -3.48
N PHE A 51 -0.99 -1.35 -2.66
CA PHE A 51 0.26 -1.73 -2.02
C PHE A 51 0.09 -2.88 -1.01
N ILE A 52 -0.95 -2.83 -0.18
CA ILE A 52 -1.29 -3.90 0.78
C ILE A 52 -1.61 -5.22 0.05
N GLU A 53 -2.39 -5.19 -1.02
CA GLU A 53 -2.70 -6.38 -1.83
C GLU A 53 -1.44 -7.04 -2.38
N GLN A 54 -0.50 -6.25 -2.90
CA GLN A 54 0.77 -6.78 -3.41
C GLN A 54 1.60 -7.42 -2.29
N LEU A 55 1.70 -6.78 -1.11
CA LEU A 55 2.39 -7.37 0.05
C LEU A 55 1.72 -8.68 0.54
N ALA A 56 0.39 -8.73 0.54
CA ALA A 56 -0.36 -9.94 0.87
C ALA A 56 -0.05 -11.08 -0.11
N LYS A 57 0.00 -10.77 -1.40
CA LYS A 57 0.39 -11.71 -2.45
C LYS A 57 1.84 -12.18 -2.27
N ASP A 58 2.75 -11.27 -1.98
CA ASP A 58 4.16 -11.58 -1.75
C ASP A 58 4.34 -12.48 -0.53
N PHE A 59 3.58 -12.25 0.55
CA PHE A 59 3.54 -13.15 1.71
C PHE A 59 3.12 -14.57 1.32
N LYS A 60 2.00 -14.71 0.60
CA LYS A 60 1.46 -16.01 0.15
C LYS A 60 2.41 -16.75 -0.80
N GLN A 61 3.24 -16.02 -1.54
CA GLN A 61 4.21 -16.56 -2.49
C GLN A 61 5.60 -16.79 -1.88
N GLY A 62 5.86 -16.30 -0.65
CA GLY A 62 7.18 -16.31 -0.05
C GLY A 62 8.16 -15.31 -0.69
N HIS A 63 7.66 -14.26 -1.35
CA HIS A 63 8.44 -13.22 -2.02
C HIS A 63 8.74 -12.03 -1.12
N TYR A 64 9.33 -12.28 0.04
CA TYR A 64 9.72 -11.26 1.01
C TYR A 64 11.02 -11.68 1.72
N ASP A 65 11.60 -10.78 2.50
CA ASP A 65 12.77 -11.08 3.34
C ASP A 65 12.51 -10.68 4.82
N PRO A 66 13.40 -11.03 5.77
CA PRO A 66 13.15 -10.75 7.18
C PRO A 66 12.90 -9.27 7.53
N ARG A 67 13.29 -8.32 6.66
CA ARG A 67 13.12 -6.87 6.89
C ARG A 67 11.70 -6.39 6.62
N ASP A 68 10.98 -7.03 5.68
CA ASP A 68 9.61 -6.67 5.29
C ASP A 68 8.57 -7.75 5.61
N GLU A 69 9.00 -8.90 6.16
CA GLU A 69 8.12 -10.01 6.59
C GLU A 69 6.94 -9.54 7.45
N TRP A 70 7.19 -8.65 8.42
CA TRP A 70 6.14 -8.16 9.30
C TRP A 70 5.03 -7.44 8.53
N ALA A 71 5.40 -6.58 7.57
CA ALA A 71 4.44 -5.86 6.73
C ALA A 71 3.68 -6.82 5.80
N CYS A 72 4.38 -7.78 5.18
CA CYS A 72 3.79 -8.79 4.31
C CYS A 72 2.77 -9.66 5.05
N LYS A 73 3.13 -10.15 6.24
CA LYS A 73 2.24 -10.96 7.09
C LYS A 73 0.98 -10.19 7.48
N TRP A 74 1.14 -8.95 7.92
CA TRP A 74 0.00 -8.11 8.33
C TRP A 74 -0.90 -7.75 7.16
N ALA A 75 -0.32 -7.51 5.98
CA ALA A 75 -1.08 -7.29 4.77
C ALA A 75 -1.93 -8.52 4.40
N SER A 76 -1.35 -9.73 4.46
CA SER A 76 -2.09 -10.99 4.21
C SER A 76 -3.27 -11.15 5.17
N GLU A 77 -3.02 -10.98 6.47
CA GLU A 77 -4.06 -11.07 7.51
C GLU A 77 -5.18 -10.03 7.29
N MET A 78 -4.81 -8.79 6.95
CA MET A 78 -5.77 -7.72 6.69
C MET A 78 -6.68 -8.04 5.50
N ILE A 79 -6.11 -8.49 4.37
CA ILE A 79 -6.89 -8.83 3.18
C ILE A 79 -7.83 -10.00 3.48
N GLU A 80 -7.32 -11.08 4.07
CA GLU A 80 -8.13 -12.26 4.42
C GLU A 80 -9.28 -11.90 5.38
N SER A 81 -8.99 -11.14 6.44
CA SER A 81 -10.00 -10.66 7.38
C SER A 81 -11.09 -9.79 6.74
N LEU A 82 -10.73 -9.00 5.71
CA LEU A 82 -11.67 -8.13 5.02
C LEU A 82 -12.53 -8.89 4.01
N GLU A 83 -11.94 -9.86 3.31
CA GLU A 83 -12.65 -10.77 2.40
C GLU A 83 -13.65 -11.65 3.17
N GLU A 84 -13.25 -12.23 4.31
CA GLU A 84 -14.13 -13.03 5.18
C GLU A 84 -15.36 -12.26 5.67
N LYS A 85 -15.23 -10.94 5.83
CA LYS A 85 -16.31 -10.04 6.26
C LYS A 85 -17.10 -9.46 5.10
N GLU A 86 -16.79 -9.82 3.86
CA GLU A 86 -17.39 -9.27 2.64
C GLU A 86 -17.25 -7.74 2.53
N LEU A 87 -16.23 -7.17 3.19
CA LEU A 87 -15.97 -5.72 3.22
C LEU A 87 -15.01 -5.26 2.13
N TYR A 88 -14.27 -6.21 1.54
CA TYR A 88 -13.30 -5.94 0.49
C TYR A 88 -13.26 -7.09 -0.49
N TYR A 89 -13.02 -6.77 -1.76
CA TYR A 89 -12.81 -7.72 -2.83
C TYR A 89 -11.54 -7.30 -3.54
N VAL A 90 -10.54 -8.19 -3.58
CA VAL A 90 -9.24 -7.88 -4.19
C VAL A 90 -9.42 -7.47 -5.65
N SER A 91 -8.78 -6.36 -6.02
CA SER A 91 -8.86 -5.85 -7.39
C SER A 91 -8.28 -6.86 -8.38
N GLN A 92 -8.85 -6.90 -9.58
CA GLN A 92 -8.38 -7.74 -10.69
C GLN A 92 -7.59 -6.94 -11.73
N ASP A 93 -7.33 -5.66 -11.44
CA ASP A 93 -6.61 -4.72 -12.33
C ASP A 93 -5.13 -5.10 -12.53
#